data_AF-A0A7S1KD19-F1
#
_entry.id   AF-A0A7S1KD19-F1
#
_cell.length_a   1.000
_cell.length_b   1.000
_cell.length_c   1.000
_cell.angle_alpha   90.00
_cell.angle_beta   90.00
_cell.angle_gamma   90.00
#
_symmetry.space_group_name_H-M   'P 1'
#
loop_
_entity.id
_entity.type
_entity.pdbx_description
1 polymer ?
#
loop_
_entity_poly.entity_id
_entity_poly.type
_entity_poly.pdbx_seq_one_letter_code
_entity_poly.pdbx_strand_id
1 'polypeptide(L)'
;MHNRRRKATAGEAVPAIREKARRVTELLKKLSKCRAEGATGDDAALQLTQRLIEINPDFAFVWNFRREIIRTLLKQGPESDVTEDEGGGTGGLLCDELSLLEGALSQSPKAYCLWFHRWWTLLMQGVGRDLGRELDL
;
A
#
# COMPACT_ATOMS: atom_id res chain seq x y z
N MET A 1 4.66 4.85 18.32
CA MET A 1 5.72 5.46 19.15
C MET A 1 5.47 6.96 19.43
N HIS A 2 4.45 7.60 18.86
CA HIS A 2 4.17 9.03 19.08
C HIS A 2 2.92 9.25 19.92
N ASN A 3 2.96 10.23 20.85
CA ASN A 3 1.83 10.70 21.68
C ASN A 3 0.96 9.59 22.30
N ARG A 4 1.54 8.42 22.60
CA ARG A 4 0.79 7.31 23.16
C ARG A 4 0.48 7.63 24.61
N ARG A 5 -0.77 8.01 24.91
CA ARG A 5 -1.24 8.20 26.28
C ARG A 5 -0.94 6.94 27.08
N ARG A 6 -0.30 7.12 28.25
CA ARG A 6 0.00 6.03 29.17
C ARG A 6 -1.34 5.51 29.71
N LYS A 7 -1.77 4.32 29.25
CA LYS A 7 -2.96 3.65 29.82
C LYS A 7 -2.57 3.03 31.16
N ALA A 8 -3.42 3.17 32.18
CA ALA A 8 -3.34 2.38 33.40
C ALA A 8 -3.34 0.89 33.02
N THR A 9 -2.49 0.12 33.69
CA THR A 9 -1.97 -1.17 33.23
C THR A 9 -2.97 -2.33 33.22
N ALA A 10 -2.81 -3.18 32.19
CA ALA A 10 -2.68 -4.65 32.25
C ALA A 10 -3.88 -5.60 32.07
N GLY A 11 -5.15 -5.23 32.25
CA GLY A 11 -6.27 -6.20 32.12
C GLY A 11 -6.74 -6.46 30.68
N GLU A 12 -7.45 -5.49 30.09
CA GLU A 12 -8.17 -5.67 28.82
C GLU A 12 -7.36 -5.33 27.57
N ALA A 13 -6.30 -4.52 27.69
CA ALA A 13 -5.51 -4.09 26.53
C ALA A 13 -4.54 -5.18 26.01
N VAL A 14 -4.13 -6.11 26.88
CA VAL A 14 -3.20 -7.20 26.56
C VAL A 14 -3.79 -8.19 25.53
N PRO A 15 -5.03 -8.70 25.68
CA PRO A 15 -5.62 -9.59 24.68
C PRO A 15 -5.81 -8.91 23.32
N ALA A 16 -6.25 -7.64 23.28
CA ALA A 16 -6.40 -6.91 22.02
C ALA A 16 -5.07 -6.69 21.29
N ILE A 17 -3.99 -6.37 22.02
CA ILE A 17 -2.64 -6.25 21.44
C ILE A 17 -2.16 -7.62 20.92
N ARG A 18 -2.37 -8.70 21.68
CA ARG A 18 -2.00 -10.05 21.28
C ARG A 18 -2.75 -10.48 20.02
N GLU A 19 -4.04 -10.22 19.93
CA GLU A 19 -4.84 -10.56 18.75
C GLU A 19 -4.42 -9.74 17.52
N LYS A 20 -4.14 -8.43 17.69
CA LYS A 20 -3.57 -7.60 16.61
C LYS A 20 -2.22 -8.16 16.13
N ALA A 21 -1.33 -8.53 17.05
CA ALA A 21 -0.04 -9.13 16.72
C ALA A 21 -0.22 -10.47 15.99
N ARG A 22 -1.14 -11.33 16.47
CA ARG A 22 -1.47 -12.61 15.83
C ARG A 22 -1.93 -12.40 14.39
N ARG A 23 -2.90 -11.51 14.17
CA ARG A 23 -3.41 -11.18 12.83
C ARG A 23 -2.31 -10.68 11.90
N VAL A 24 -1.43 -9.79 12.38
CA VAL A 24 -0.27 -9.32 11.59
C VAL A 24 0.66 -10.49 11.24
N THR A 25 0.99 -11.35 12.20
CA THR A 25 1.89 -12.49 11.94
C THR A 25 1.30 -13.48 10.95
N GLU A 26 0.00 -13.76 11.01
CA GLU A 26 -0.70 -14.62 10.06
C GLU A 26 -0.69 -14.02 8.65
N LEU A 27 -0.98 -12.72 8.53
CA LEU A 27 -0.96 -12.02 7.24
C LEU A 27 0.45 -11.96 6.63
N LEU A 28 1.48 -11.67 7.44
CA LEU A 28 2.87 -11.66 6.98
C LEU A 28 3.32 -13.05 6.51
N LYS A 29 2.94 -14.12 7.22
CA LYS A 29 3.22 -15.51 6.80
C LYS A 29 2.57 -15.84 5.45
N LYS A 30 1.31 -15.44 5.25
CA LYS A 30 0.62 -15.59 3.97
C LYS A 30 1.34 -14.81 2.87
N LEU A 31 1.71 -13.55 3.14
CA LEU A 31 2.40 -12.70 2.17
C LEU A 31 3.77 -13.27 1.78
N SER A 32 4.55 -13.76 2.74
CA SER A 32 5.84 -14.40 2.46
C SER A 32 5.69 -15.66 1.61
N LYS A 33 4.61 -16.44 1.84
CA LYS A 33 4.32 -17.63 1.05
C LYS A 33 3.96 -17.25 -0.39
N CYS A 34 3.05 -16.29 -0.59
CA CYS A 34 2.69 -15.78 -1.92
C CYS A 34 3.93 -15.26 -2.68
N ARG A 35 4.83 -14.54 -2.00
CA ARG A 35 6.08 -14.08 -2.60
C ARG A 35 7.01 -15.22 -3.00
N ALA A 36 7.15 -16.25 -2.15
CA ALA A 36 7.97 -17.43 -2.44
C ALA A 36 7.43 -18.24 -3.63
N GLU A 37 6.11 -18.27 -3.80
CA GLU A 37 5.42 -18.95 -4.91
C GLU A 37 5.41 -18.09 -6.20
N GLY A 38 5.94 -16.87 -6.17
CA GLY A 38 6.00 -15.98 -7.34
C GLY A 38 4.66 -15.36 -7.73
N ALA A 39 3.65 -15.41 -6.84
CA ALA A 39 2.30 -14.88 -7.05
C ALA A 39 2.26 -13.34 -7.03
N THR A 40 2.98 -12.73 -7.97
CA THR A 40 3.13 -11.27 -8.13
C THR A 40 2.17 -10.68 -9.17
N GLY A 41 1.44 -11.52 -9.91
CA GLY A 41 0.43 -11.09 -10.90
C GLY A 41 -1.01 -11.15 -10.39
N ASP A 42 -1.22 -11.48 -9.11
CA ASP A 42 -2.56 -11.72 -8.57
C ASP A 42 -3.07 -10.52 -7.77
N ASP A 43 -4.31 -10.11 -8.04
CA ASP A 43 -5.03 -9.09 -7.24
C ASP A 43 -5.14 -9.50 -5.75
N ALA A 44 -5.18 -10.80 -5.47
CA ALA A 44 -5.18 -11.33 -4.11
C ALA A 44 -3.94 -10.89 -3.29
N ALA A 45 -2.76 -10.80 -3.91
CA ALA A 45 -1.56 -10.34 -3.25
C ALA A 45 -1.62 -8.82 -2.96
N LEU A 46 -2.23 -8.05 -3.87
CA LEU A 46 -2.47 -6.62 -3.71
C LEU A 46 -3.44 -6.35 -2.54
N GLN A 47 -4.53 -7.11 -2.44
CA GLN A 47 -5.45 -7.03 -1.30
C GLN A 47 -4.80 -7.43 0.03
N LEU A 48 -3.91 -8.45 0.04
CA LEU A 48 -3.17 -8.86 1.23
C LEU A 48 -2.23 -7.75 1.73
N THR A 49 -1.51 -7.08 0.83
CA THR A 49 -0.64 -5.95 1.20
C THR A 49 -1.46 -4.78 1.74
N GLN A 50 -2.61 -4.47 1.14
CA GLN A 50 -3.51 -3.41 1.61
C GLN A 50 -3.96 -3.65 3.07
N ARG A 51 -4.44 -4.87 3.38
CA ARG A 51 -4.83 -5.23 4.75
C ARG A 51 -3.71 -5.06 5.77
N LEU A 52 -2.45 -5.29 5.37
CA LEU A 52 -1.29 -5.10 6.24
C LEU A 52 -0.98 -3.61 6.46
N ILE A 53 -1.10 -2.79 5.40
CA ILE A 53 -0.90 -1.34 5.45
C ILE A 53 -1.92 -0.67 6.38
N GLU A 54 -3.20 -1.05 6.28
CA GLU A 54 -4.27 -0.57 7.16
C GLU A 54 -3.99 -0.87 8.64
N ILE A 55 -3.31 -1.99 8.93
CA ILE A 55 -2.95 -2.36 10.30
C ILE A 55 -1.72 -1.57 10.79
N ASN A 56 -0.71 -1.43 9.93
CA ASN A 56 0.50 -0.65 10.16
C ASN A 56 1.19 -0.26 8.84
N PRO A 57 1.19 1.03 8.46
CA PRO A 57 1.78 1.51 7.22
C PRO A 57 3.31 1.64 7.26
N ASP A 58 3.98 1.42 8.40
CA ASP A 58 5.44 1.51 8.50
C ASP A 58 6.17 0.23 8.06
N PHE A 59 5.46 -0.78 7.57
CA PHE A 59 6.09 -2.02 7.11
C PHE A 59 6.73 -1.85 5.71
N ALA A 60 7.99 -1.43 5.69
CA ALA A 60 8.77 -1.26 4.46
C ALA A 60 8.75 -2.51 3.54
N PHE A 61 8.83 -3.71 4.13
CA PHE A 61 8.73 -4.98 3.39
C PHE A 61 7.43 -5.09 2.58
N VAL A 62 6.30 -4.69 3.16
CA VAL A 62 4.98 -4.79 2.52
C VAL A 62 4.90 -3.84 1.33
N TRP A 63 5.39 -2.61 1.49
CA TRP A 63 5.45 -1.64 0.39
C TRP A 63 6.40 -2.09 -0.73
N ASN A 64 7.55 -2.66 -0.38
CA ASN A 64 8.48 -3.19 -1.37
C ASN A 64 7.81 -4.27 -2.24
N PHE A 65 7.12 -5.21 -1.60
CA PHE A 65 6.42 -6.27 -2.32
C PHE A 65 5.20 -5.74 -3.09
N ARG A 66 4.47 -4.77 -2.55
CA ARG A 66 3.37 -4.09 -3.27
C ARG A 66 3.85 -3.45 -4.57
N ARG A 67 5.01 -2.80 -4.58
CA ARG A 67 5.62 -2.26 -5.81
C ARG A 67 6.02 -3.34 -6.81
N GLU A 68 6.50 -4.49 -6.34
CA GLU A 68 6.79 -5.64 -7.22
C GLU A 68 5.49 -6.11 -7.90
N ILE A 69 4.40 -6.27 -7.14
CA ILE A 69 3.08 -6.67 -7.67
C ILE A 69 2.57 -5.65 -8.69
N ILE A 70 2.54 -4.36 -8.34
CA ILE A 70 2.06 -3.30 -9.23
C ILE A 70 2.88 -3.30 -10.53
N ARG A 71 4.23 -3.40 -10.45
CA ARG A 71 5.07 -3.48 -11.66
C ARG A 71 4.76 -4.69 -12.53
N THR A 72 4.48 -5.84 -11.93
CA THR A 72 4.10 -7.04 -12.69
C THR A 72 2.75 -6.86 -13.37
N LEU A 73 1.75 -6.31 -12.66
CA LEU A 73 0.42 -6.02 -13.21
C LEU A 73 0.49 -5.00 -14.35
N LEU A 74 1.26 -3.93 -14.19
CA LEU A 74 1.47 -2.92 -15.25
C LEU A 74 2.12 -3.51 -16.51
N LYS A 75 2.99 -4.53 -16.37
CA LYS A 75 3.60 -5.25 -17.51
C LYS A 75 2.66 -6.28 -18.16
N GLN A 76 1.70 -6.81 -17.41
CA GLN A 76 0.75 -7.83 -17.87
C GLN A 76 -0.54 -7.22 -18.44
N GLY A 77 -0.80 -5.94 -18.17
CA GLY A 77 -1.91 -5.21 -18.77
C GLY A 77 -1.83 -5.21 -20.30
N PRO A 78 -2.96 -5.01 -21.00
CA PRO A 78 -2.96 -4.94 -22.45
C PRO A 78 -1.96 -3.87 -22.90
N GLU A 79 -1.13 -4.23 -23.88
CA GLU A 79 -0.17 -3.37 -24.58
C GLU A 79 -0.91 -2.33 -25.46
N SER A 80 -2.03 -1.80 -24.96
CA SER A 80 -2.85 -0.82 -25.62
C SER A 80 -2.28 0.56 -25.35
N ASP A 81 -1.44 0.96 -26.31
CA ASP A 81 -1.18 2.31 -26.76
C ASP A 81 -0.63 3.30 -25.73
N VAL A 82 0.61 3.69 -26.02
CA VAL A 82 1.12 5.03 -25.77
C VAL A 82 0.30 6.00 -26.62
N THR A 83 -0.95 6.23 -26.25
CA THR A 83 -1.68 7.43 -26.64
C THR A 83 -1.80 8.28 -25.40
N GLU A 84 -1.33 9.51 -25.52
CA GLU A 84 -1.29 10.52 -24.46
C GLU A 84 -2.70 11.01 -24.04
N ASP A 85 -3.75 10.25 -24.36
CA ASP A 85 -5.14 10.69 -24.24
C ASP A 85 -5.92 9.74 -23.32
N GLU A 86 -6.27 10.29 -22.16
CA GLU A 86 -7.35 9.91 -21.24
C GLU A 86 -7.73 8.42 -21.07
N GLY A 87 -7.23 7.79 -19.98
CA GLY A 87 -8.00 6.77 -19.26
C GLY A 87 -7.79 5.29 -19.63
N GLY A 88 -6.71 4.93 -20.33
CA GLY A 88 -6.35 3.51 -20.57
C GLY A 88 -5.96 2.75 -19.30
N GLY A 89 -6.39 1.49 -19.16
CA GLY A 89 -6.46 0.69 -17.92
C GLY A 89 -5.23 0.64 -16.98
N THR A 90 -4.04 0.97 -17.47
CA THR A 90 -2.80 1.17 -16.70
C THR A 90 -2.88 2.39 -15.77
N GLY A 91 -3.54 3.46 -16.22
CA GLY A 91 -3.82 4.66 -15.42
C GLY A 91 -4.78 4.38 -14.27
N GLY A 92 -5.78 3.53 -14.49
CA GLY A 92 -6.76 3.15 -13.45
C GLY A 92 -6.11 2.55 -12.21
N LEU A 93 -5.20 1.58 -12.39
CA LEU A 93 -4.48 0.94 -11.28
C LEU A 93 -3.67 1.95 -10.44
N LEU A 94 -3.01 2.90 -11.09
CA LEU A 94 -2.21 3.93 -10.39
C LEU A 94 -3.11 4.98 -9.71
N CYS A 95 -4.22 5.37 -10.32
CA CYS A 95 -5.22 6.26 -9.72
C CYS A 95 -5.88 5.63 -8.48
N ASP A 96 -6.19 4.34 -8.54
CA ASP A 96 -6.71 3.58 -7.40
C ASP A 96 -5.67 3.52 -6.27
N GLU A 97 -4.39 3.33 -6.61
CA GLU A 97 -3.28 3.35 -5.66
C GLU A 97 -3.12 4.70 -4.98
N LEU A 98 -3.21 5.81 -5.72
CA LEU A 98 -3.15 7.17 -5.15
C LEU A 98 -4.31 7.43 -4.18
N SER A 99 -5.50 6.93 -4.50
CA SER A 99 -6.69 7.03 -3.65
C SER A 99 -6.53 6.23 -2.35
N LEU A 100 -5.93 5.04 -2.43
CA LEU A 100 -5.56 4.26 -1.23
C LEU A 100 -4.56 5.03 -0.35
N LEU A 101 -3.56 5.66 -0.96
CA LEU A 101 -2.52 6.41 -0.26
C LEU A 101 -3.07 7.64 0.47
N GLU A 102 -4.02 8.37 -0.12
CA GLU A 102 -4.69 9.51 0.53
C GLU A 102 -5.45 9.09 1.79
N GLY A 103 -6.20 7.98 1.70
CA GLY A 103 -6.91 7.43 2.85
C GLY A 103 -5.96 6.97 3.96
N ALA A 104 -4.79 6.43 3.59
CA ALA A 104 -3.78 6.00 4.54
C ALA A 104 -2.98 7.17 5.14
N LEU A 105 -2.71 8.24 4.37
CA LEU A 105 -2.05 9.47 4.84
C LEU A 105 -2.87 10.18 5.91
N SER A 106 -4.18 10.27 5.69
CA SER A 106 -5.12 10.88 6.65
C SER A 106 -5.04 10.22 8.04
N GLN A 107 -4.75 8.93 8.09
CA GLN A 107 -4.61 8.17 9.35
C GLN A 107 -3.18 8.20 9.92
N SER A 108 -2.18 8.32 9.05
CA SER A 108 -0.76 8.13 9.39
C SER A 108 0.15 9.11 8.66
N PRO A 109 0.01 10.43 8.88
CA PRO A 109 0.67 11.46 8.07
C PRO A 109 2.20 11.48 8.22
N LYS A 110 2.74 10.79 9.24
CA LYS A 110 4.18 10.70 9.52
C LYS A 110 4.82 9.40 9.00
N ALA A 111 4.05 8.53 8.35
CA ALA A 111 4.56 7.25 7.84
C ALA A 111 5.47 7.48 6.63
N TYR A 112 6.79 7.34 6.81
CA TYR A 112 7.77 7.57 5.75
C TYR A 112 7.57 6.63 4.56
N CYS A 113 7.31 5.35 4.82
CA CYS A 113 7.15 4.35 3.75
C CYS A 113 6.00 4.70 2.81
N LEU A 114 4.96 5.34 3.34
CA LEU A 114 3.78 5.75 2.61
C LEU A 114 4.09 6.93 1.68
N TRP A 115 4.72 8.00 2.20
CA TRP A 115 5.19 9.13 1.37
C TRP A 115 6.14 8.68 0.27
N PHE A 116 7.09 7.80 0.60
CA PHE A 116 8.01 7.24 -0.38
C PHE A 116 7.28 6.43 -1.47
N HIS A 117 6.28 5.65 -1.09
CA HIS A 117 5.47 4.90 -2.06
C HIS A 117 4.60 5.83 -2.92
N ARG A 118 4.03 6.91 -2.36
CA ARG A 118 3.29 7.92 -3.14
C ARG A 118 4.17 8.58 -4.20
N TRP A 119 5.36 9.03 -3.80
CA TRP A 119 6.33 9.60 -4.74
C TRP A 119 6.67 8.61 -5.87
N TRP A 120 6.86 7.33 -5.52
CA TRP A 120 7.09 6.28 -6.51
C TRP A 120 5.90 6.10 -7.46
N THR A 121 4.66 6.10 -6.96
CA THR A 121 3.44 5.97 -7.78
C THR A 121 3.30 7.14 -8.77
N LEU A 122 3.55 8.37 -8.34
CA LEU A 122 3.55 9.56 -9.20
C LEU A 122 4.61 9.48 -10.30
N LEU A 123 5.81 9.00 -9.96
CA LEU A 123 6.87 8.78 -10.94
C LEU A 123 6.45 7.75 -11.99
N MET A 124 5.75 6.68 -11.59
CA MET A 124 5.24 5.66 -12.51
C MET A 124 4.11 6.18 -13.41
N GLN A 125 3.27 7.08 -12.90
CA GLN A 125 2.20 7.70 -13.67
C GLN A 125 2.72 8.76 -14.65
N GLY A 126 3.97 9.21 -14.50
CA GLY A 126 4.55 10.29 -15.30
C GLY A 126 4.30 11.65 -14.64
N VAL A 127 5.38 12.39 -14.41
CA VAL A 127 5.35 13.69 -13.74
C VAL A 127 4.53 14.68 -14.56
N GLY A 128 3.35 15.05 -14.06
CA GLY A 128 2.50 16.08 -14.69
C GLY A 128 1.00 15.74 -14.74
N ARG A 129 0.60 14.46 -14.68
CA ARG A 129 -0.81 14.08 -14.86
C ARG A 129 -1.75 14.49 -13.72
N ASP A 130 -1.27 14.53 -12.48
CA ASP A 130 -2.12 14.73 -11.28
C ASP A 130 -1.53 15.72 -10.26
N LEU A 131 -0.68 16.66 -10.69
CA LEU A 131 -0.04 17.62 -9.75
C LEU A 131 -1.05 18.51 -9.01
N GLY A 132 -2.23 18.78 -9.59
CA GLY A 132 -3.29 19.53 -8.91
C GLY A 132 -3.77 18.82 -7.65
N ARG A 133 -4.06 17.52 -7.76
CA ARG A 133 -4.50 16.68 -6.63
C ARG A 133 -3.47 16.61 -5.50
N GLU A 134 -2.18 16.67 -5.84
CA GLU A 134 -1.09 16.67 -4.84
C GLU A 134 -0.97 17.98 -4.06
N LEU A 135 -1.35 19.10 -4.66
CA LEU A 135 -1.28 20.42 -4.00
C LEU A 135 -2.42 20.61 -3.00
N ASP A 136 -3.54 19.90 -3.18
CA ASP A 136 -4.74 20.00 -2.35
C ASP A 136 -4.76 19.03 -1.15
N LEU A 137 -3.69 18.26 -0.96
CA LEU A 137 -3.59 17.13 -0.02
C LEU A 137 -3.34 17.54 1.44
#